data_AF-A0A523XUC3-F1
#
_entry.id   AF-A0A523XUC3-F1
#
_cell.length_a   1.000
_cell.length_b   1.000
_cell.length_c   1.000
_cell.angle_alpha   90.00
_cell.angle_beta   90.00
_cell.angle_gamma   90.00
#
_symmetry.space_group_name_H-M   'P 1'
#
loop_
_entity.id
_entity.type
_entity.pdbx_description
1 polymer ?
#
loop_
_entity_poly.entity_id
_entity_poly.type
_entity_poly.pdbx_seq_one_letter_code
_entity_poly.pdbx_strand_id
1 'polypeptide(L)'
;EVFTDDKYQLMHIEMFPEGIIHAECLGGDIDLLLNERVEIGCFPWRFVDGESSIARIVAFVDDDRYAELMEKKASFDKTKFGDCVCQRPQK
;
A
#
# COMPACT_ATOMS: atom_id res chain seq x y z
N GLU A 1 -7.27 18.42 -22.52
CA GLU A 1 -7.06 18.37 -21.06
C GLU A 1 -7.00 16.91 -20.64
N VAL A 2 -6.19 16.53 -19.64
CA VAL A 2 -5.95 15.12 -19.28
C VAL A 2 -6.98 14.59 -18.27
N PHE A 3 -7.59 15.47 -17.46
CA PHE A 3 -8.61 15.12 -16.46
C PHE A 3 -9.87 15.95 -16.74
N THR A 4 -10.66 15.49 -17.70
CA THR A 4 -11.94 16.10 -18.06
C THR A 4 -13.03 15.76 -17.04
N ASP A 5 -14.13 16.50 -17.02
CA ASP A 5 -15.22 16.32 -16.03
C ASP A 5 -15.86 14.92 -16.05
N ASP A 6 -15.85 14.23 -17.20
CA ASP A 6 -16.31 12.84 -17.33
C ASP A 6 -15.41 11.83 -16.60
N LYS A 7 -14.23 12.26 -16.14
CA LYS A 7 -13.27 11.46 -15.36
C LYS A 7 -13.43 11.63 -13.86
N TYR A 8 -14.49 12.30 -13.40
CA TYR A 8 -14.82 12.41 -11.99
C TYR A 8 -14.90 11.01 -11.34
N GLN A 9 -14.10 10.80 -10.29
CA GLN A 9 -14.01 9.52 -9.57
C GLN A 9 -13.83 8.28 -10.46
N LEU A 10 -13.13 8.41 -11.61
CA LEU A 10 -12.97 7.33 -12.59
C LEU A 10 -12.58 5.98 -11.97
N MET A 11 -11.64 5.96 -11.01
CA MET A 11 -11.26 4.71 -10.33
C MET A 11 -12.50 4.02 -9.73
N HIS A 12 -13.33 4.75 -9.00
CA HIS A 12 -14.51 4.20 -8.34
C HIS A 12 -15.65 3.87 -9.32
N ILE A 13 -15.83 4.68 -10.37
CA ILE A 13 -16.96 4.52 -11.29
C ILE A 13 -16.69 3.45 -12.36
N GLU A 14 -15.49 3.45 -12.95
CA GLU A 14 -15.18 2.58 -14.08
C GLU A 14 -14.54 1.24 -13.65
N MET A 15 -13.80 1.18 -12.54
CA MET A 15 -13.02 -0.04 -12.20
C MET A 15 -13.75 -1.04 -11.29
N PHE A 16 -14.63 -0.58 -10.39
CA PHE A 16 -15.41 -1.49 -9.55
C PHE A 16 -16.35 -2.42 -10.34
N PRO A 17 -17.03 -1.98 -11.42
CA PRO A 17 -17.82 -2.88 -12.27
C PRO A 17 -17.00 -4.02 -12.89
N GLU A 18 -15.71 -3.80 -13.11
CA GLU A 18 -14.76 -4.81 -13.62
C GLU A 18 -14.18 -5.71 -12.51
N GLY A 19 -14.63 -5.54 -11.26
CA GLY A 19 -14.16 -6.31 -10.11
C GLY A 19 -12.75 -5.95 -9.64
N ILE A 20 -12.22 -4.80 -10.08
CA ILE A 20 -10.91 -4.30 -9.63
C ILE A 20 -11.07 -3.70 -8.23
N ILE A 21 -10.37 -4.28 -7.26
CA ILE A 21 -10.43 -3.87 -5.85
C ILE A 21 -9.41 -2.76 -5.60
N HIS A 22 -9.78 -1.79 -4.75
CA HIS A 22 -8.87 -0.74 -4.29
C HIS A 22 -8.42 -0.97 -2.86
N ALA A 23 -7.18 -0.59 -2.60
CA ALA A 23 -6.65 -0.43 -1.26
C ALA A 23 -6.21 1.03 -1.11
N GLU A 24 -6.88 1.76 -0.23
CA GLU A 24 -6.63 3.17 0.04
C GLU A 24 -5.91 3.36 1.37
N CYS A 25 -5.32 4.55 1.55
CA CYS A 25 -4.59 4.91 2.77
C CYS A 25 -3.47 3.90 3.13
N LEU A 26 -2.86 3.25 2.13
CA LEU A 26 -1.70 2.39 2.35
C LEU A 26 -0.54 3.21 2.91
N GLY A 27 0.01 2.73 4.02
CA GLY A 27 1.12 3.36 4.74
C GLY A 27 1.91 2.31 5.51
N GLY A 28 2.48 2.71 6.65
CA GLY A 28 3.39 1.85 7.41
C GLY A 28 4.76 1.82 6.77
N ASP A 29 5.26 0.64 6.44
CA ASP A 29 6.62 0.46 5.93
C ASP A 29 6.72 0.47 4.39
N ILE A 30 5.76 1.10 3.70
CA ILE A 30 5.69 1.09 2.23
C ILE A 30 6.95 1.69 1.57
N ASP A 31 7.58 2.66 2.24
CA ASP A 31 8.84 3.26 1.82
C ASP A 31 10.01 2.25 1.80
N LEU A 32 9.87 1.04 2.34
CA LEU A 32 10.93 0.04 2.22
C LEU A 32 10.98 -0.61 0.83
N LEU A 33 9.86 -0.62 0.11
CA LEU A 33 9.57 -1.48 -1.04
C LEU A 33 9.15 -0.73 -2.31
N LEU A 34 9.51 0.56 -2.44
CA LEU A 34 9.16 1.33 -3.63
C LEU A 34 9.82 0.75 -4.89
N ASN A 35 9.08 0.73 -6.01
CA ASN A 35 9.51 0.18 -7.31
C ASN A 35 9.83 -1.32 -7.31
N GLU A 36 9.41 -2.08 -6.30
CA GLU A 36 9.60 -3.52 -6.23
C GLU A 36 8.31 -4.27 -6.56
N ARG A 37 8.44 -5.41 -7.26
CA ARG A 37 7.34 -6.36 -7.44
C ARG A 37 7.41 -7.37 -6.31
N VAL A 38 6.38 -7.41 -5.49
CA VAL A 38 6.26 -8.32 -4.35
C VAL A 38 4.87 -8.95 -4.32
N GLU A 39 4.76 -10.10 -3.68
CA GLU A 39 3.46 -10.69 -3.38
C GLU A 39 2.79 -9.91 -2.24
N ILE A 40 1.55 -9.49 -2.44
CA ILE A 40 0.79 -8.71 -1.46
C ILE A 40 -0.32 -9.58 -0.87
N GLY A 41 -0.34 -9.67 0.46
CA GLY A 41 -1.46 -10.24 1.21
C GLY A 41 -2.40 -9.15 1.69
N CYS A 42 -3.71 -9.32 1.48
CA CYS A 42 -4.75 -8.46 2.02
C CYS A 42 -5.67 -9.25 2.95
N PHE A 43 -5.75 -8.84 4.21
CA PHE A 43 -6.53 -9.49 5.26
C PHE A 43 -7.60 -8.54 5.80
N PRO A 44 -8.75 -8.41 5.11
CA PRO A 44 -9.87 -7.58 5.56
C PRO A 44 -10.69 -8.30 6.64
N TRP A 45 -11.44 -7.51 7.42
CA TRP A 45 -12.50 -8.06 8.24
C TRP A 45 -13.64 -8.62 7.37
N ARG A 46 -14.23 -9.72 7.81
CA ARG A 46 -15.34 -10.37 7.10
C ARG A 46 -16.66 -9.75 7.51
N PHE A 47 -16.99 -8.63 6.88
CA PHE A 47 -18.27 -7.96 7.06
C PHE A 47 -19.30 -8.50 6.09
N VAL A 48 -20.46 -8.89 6.63
CA VAL A 48 -21.62 -9.27 5.82
C VAL A 48 -22.23 -7.99 5.27
N ASP A 49 -22.47 -7.96 3.96
CA ASP A 49 -23.03 -6.81 3.22
C ASP A 49 -22.23 -5.50 3.32
N GLY A 50 -20.93 -5.59 3.63
CA GLY A 50 -20.03 -4.43 3.67
C GLY A 50 -19.54 -4.04 2.27
N GLU A 51 -19.61 -2.75 1.93
CA GLU A 51 -19.08 -2.20 0.68
C GLU A 51 -17.55 -2.00 0.71
N SER A 52 -16.99 -1.86 1.91
CA SER A 52 -15.55 -1.76 2.16
C SER A 52 -15.21 -2.28 3.56
N SER A 53 -13.94 -2.57 3.80
CA SER A 53 -13.46 -3.01 5.10
C SER A 53 -12.05 -2.48 5.35
N ILE A 54 -11.77 -2.16 6.62
CA ILE A 54 -10.38 -2.04 7.05
C ILE A 54 -9.67 -3.37 6.83
N ALA A 55 -8.39 -3.30 6.46
CA ALA A 55 -7.58 -4.47 6.18
C ALA A 55 -6.17 -4.31 6.73
N ARG A 56 -5.57 -5.44 7.10
CA ARG A 56 -4.12 -5.53 7.25
C ARG A 56 -3.54 -5.97 5.92
N ILE A 57 -2.74 -5.11 5.31
CA ILE A 57 -2.06 -5.39 4.05
C ILE A 57 -0.57 -5.54 4.35
N VAL A 58 0.02 -6.60 3.81
CA VAL A 58 1.42 -6.96 4.02
C VAL A 58 2.08 -7.29 2.69
N ALA A 59 3.38 -7.04 2.60
CA ALA A 59 4.21 -7.55 1.52
C ALA A 59 4.97 -8.79 2.01
N PHE A 60 4.92 -9.87 1.23
CA PHE A 60 5.71 -11.06 1.46
C PHE A 60 7.05 -10.93 0.74
N VAL A 61 8.12 -11.22 1.47
CA VAL A 61 9.50 -11.26 0.98
C VAL A 61 10.22 -12.44 1.60
N ASP A 62 11.26 -12.93 0.95
CA ASP A 62 12.11 -13.99 1.50
C ASP A 62 12.83 -13.54 2.78
N ASP A 63 13.24 -14.48 3.62
CA ASP A 63 13.85 -14.20 4.93
C ASP A 63 15.12 -13.33 4.83
N ASP A 64 15.98 -13.61 3.85
CA ASP A 64 17.21 -12.82 3.61
C ASP A 64 16.84 -11.38 3.24
N ARG A 65 15.83 -11.21 2.37
CA ARG A 65 15.34 -9.89 1.97
C ARG A 65 14.71 -9.16 3.14
N TYR A 66 13.94 -9.87 3.98
CA TYR A 66 13.36 -9.30 5.18
C TYR A 66 14.44 -8.73 6.11
N ALA A 67 15.53 -9.47 6.33
CA ALA A 67 16.64 -9.01 7.17
C ALA A 67 17.27 -7.72 6.63
N GLU A 68 17.54 -7.64 5.33
CA GLU A 68 18.04 -6.42 4.68
C GLU A 68 17.08 -5.23 4.84
N LEU A 69 15.78 -5.47 4.67
CA LEU A 69 14.76 -4.42 4.82
C LEU A 69 14.65 -3.94 6.27
N MET A 70 14.82 -4.81 7.26
CA MET A 70 14.82 -4.41 8.67
C MET A 70 16.07 -3.58 9.03
N GLU A 71 17.23 -3.90 8.47
CA GLU A 71 18.43 -3.08 8.60
C GLU A 71 18.23 -1.70 7.93
N LYS A 72 17.69 -1.69 6.70
CA LYS A 72 17.31 -0.45 5.99
C LYS A 72 16.33 0.38 6.80
N LYS A 73 15.30 -0.24 7.38
CA LYS A 73 14.29 0.40 8.24
C LYS A 73 14.90 1.07 9.45
N ALA A 74 15.92 0.45 10.06
CA ALA A 74 16.61 1.04 11.21
C ALA A 74 17.34 2.35 10.88
N SER A 75 17.70 2.56 9.60
CA SER A 75 18.34 3.78 9.12
C SER A 75 17.36 4.92 8.78
N PHE A 76 16.06 4.64 8.76
CA PHE A 76 15.04 5.62 8.36
C PHE A 76 14.53 6.41 9.56
N ASP A 77 14.12 7.65 9.29
CA ASP A 77 13.37 8.45 10.26
C ASP A 77 12.02 7.79 10.52
N LYS A 78 11.47 8.00 11.72
CA LYS A 78 10.19 7.42 12.12
C LYS A 78 9.13 8.49 12.24
N THR A 79 7.90 8.16 11.88
CA THR A 79 6.75 8.98 12.25
C THR A 79 6.60 8.98 13.77
N LYS A 80 5.75 9.88 14.30
CA LYS A 80 5.32 9.83 15.71
C LYS A 80 4.65 8.52 16.12
N PHE A 81 4.22 7.71 15.15
CA PHE A 81 3.58 6.41 15.36
C PHE A 81 4.54 5.23 15.17
N GLY A 82 5.81 5.48 14.79
CA GLY A 82 6.85 4.48 14.66
C GLY A 82 7.01 3.86 13.27
N ASP A 83 6.21 4.29 12.30
CA ASP A 83 6.34 3.88 10.89
C ASP A 83 7.60 4.47 10.27
N CYS A 84 8.26 3.75 9.36
CA CYS A 84 9.42 4.31 8.68
C CYS A 84 9.00 5.32 7.60
N VAL A 85 9.76 6.40 7.50
CA VAL A 85 9.61 7.40 6.44
C VAL A 85 10.96 7.65 5.80
N CYS A 86 11.01 7.50 4.48
CA CYS A 86 12.17 7.86 3.71
C CYS A 86 12.08 9.32 3.27
N GLN A 87 12.80 10.21 3.96
CA GLN A 87 12.91 11.61 3.55
C GLN A 87 13.96 11.84 2.45
N ARG A 88 14.43 10.78 1.78
CA ARG A 88 15.49 10.82 0.77
C ARG A 88 14.98 10.18 -0.54
N PRO A 89 15.47 10.61 -1.71
CA PRO A 89 15.16 9.93 -2.97
C PRO A 89 15.59 8.47 -2.87
N GLN A 90 14.65 7.56 -3.10
CA GLN A 90 14.96 6.13 -3.21
C GLN A 90 15.45 5.87 -4.63
N LYS A 91 16.65 5.30 -4.74
CA LYS A 91 17.24 4.88 -6.02
C LYS A 91 16.69 3.54 -6.46
#